data_AF-A0A936EH74-F1
#
_entry.id   AF-A0A936EH74-F1
#
_cell.length_a   1.000
_cell.length_b   1.000
_cell.length_c   1.000
_cell.angle_alpha   90.00
_cell.angle_beta   90.00
_cell.angle_gamma   90.00
#
_symmetry.space_group_name_H-M   'P 1'
#
loop_
_entity.id
_entity.type
_entity.pdbx_description
1 polymer ?
#
loop_
_entity_poly.entity_id
_entity_poly.type
_entity_poly.pdbx_seq_one_letter_code
_entity_poly.pdbx_strand_id
1 'polypeptide(L)' 'MAKTPLTDHEIETLLSEPTPGAIEAVRALDGDFMVLGVGGKMGTSLAVMLRRALDAA' A
#
# COMPACT_ATOMS: atom_id res chain seq x y z
N MET A 1 -11.80 14.88 9.33
CA MET A 1 -11.82 14.85 7.86
C MET A 1 -10.39 14.73 7.38
N ALA A 2 -10.08 13.74 6.54
CA ALA A 2 -8.77 13.70 5.89
C ALA A 2 -8.61 14.95 5.02
N LYS A 3 -7.45 15.60 5.07
CA LYS A 3 -7.10 16.74 4.22
C LYS A 3 -7.17 16.28 2.75
N THR A 4 -7.84 17.05 1.90
CA THR A 4 -7.82 16.79 0.45
C THR A 4 -6.39 16.91 -0.07
N PRO A 5 -5.82 15.87 -0.73
CA PRO A 5 -4.48 15.96 -1.30
C PRO A 5 -4.48 16.94 -2.47
N LEU A 6 -3.45 17.78 -2.54
CA LEU A 6 -3.30 18.85 -3.54
C LEU A 6 -2.09 18.65 -4.46
N THR A 7 -1.28 17.62 -4.20
CA THR A 7 -0.08 17.27 -5.00
C THR A 7 -0.04 15.77 -5.30
N ASP A 8 0.62 15.39 -6.38
CA ASP A 8 0.81 13.98 -6.76
C ASP A 8 1.47 13.18 -5.63
N HIS A 9 2.43 13.77 -4.91
CA HIS A 9 3.09 13.11 -3.79
C HIS A 9 2.14 12.86 -2.60
N GLU A 10 1.24 13.81 -2.30
CA GLU A 10 0.20 13.62 -1.28
C GLU A 10 -0.81 12.55 -1.71
N ILE A 11 -1.18 12.51 -3.00
CA ILE A 11 -2.05 11.47 -3.56
C ILE A 11 -1.38 10.10 -3.43
N GLU A 12 -0.13 9.95 -3.86
CA GLU A 12 0.61 8.69 -3.76
C GLU A 12 0.80 8.26 -2.30
N THR A 13 1.07 9.18 -1.39
CA THR A 13 1.16 8.89 0.04
C THR A 13 -0.14 8.35 0.58
N LEU A 14 -1.27 8.97 0.21
CA LEU A 14 -2.60 8.53 0.60
C LEU A 14 -2.97 7.17 -0.01
N LEU A 15 -2.69 6.97 -1.30
CA LEU A 15 -2.99 5.74 -2.03
C LEU A 15 -2.13 4.56 -1.57
N SER A 16 -0.94 4.82 -1.05
CA SER A 16 -0.04 3.78 -0.53
C SER A 16 -0.18 3.54 0.98
N GLU A 17 -1.07 4.27 1.67
CA GLU A 17 -1.30 4.04 3.09
C GLU A 17 -2.12 2.75 3.30
N PRO A 18 -1.63 1.77 4.09
CA PRO A 18 -2.33 0.53 4.28
C PRO A 18 -3.59 0.73 5.10
N THR A 19 -4.70 0.18 4.60
CA THR A 19 -5.93 0.10 5.40
C THR A 19 -5.79 -1.00 6.47
N PRO A 20 -6.62 -0.98 7.54
CA PRO A 20 -6.63 -2.07 8.51
C PRO A 20 -6.85 -3.45 7.87
N GLY A 21 -7.72 -3.54 6.84
CA GLY A 21 -7.95 -4.79 6.12
C GLY A 21 -6.73 -5.28 5.34
N ALA A 22 -5.89 -4.38 4.83
CA ALA A 22 -4.65 -4.76 4.16
C ALA A 22 -3.61 -5.33 5.14
N ILE A 23 -3.51 -4.74 6.34
CA ILE A 23 -2.62 -5.23 7.40
C ILE A 23 -3.05 -6.62 7.85
N GLU A 24 -4.34 -6.81 8.13
CA GLU A 24 -4.86 -8.13 8.53
C GLU A 24 -4.71 -9.18 7.43
N ALA A 25 -4.90 -8.80 6.16
CA ALA A 25 -4.66 -9.72 5.04
C ALA A 25 -3.19 -10.17 4.95
N VAL A 26 -2.25 -9.26 5.21
CA VAL A 26 -0.82 -9.60 5.25
C VAL A 26 -0.49 -10.49 6.46
N ARG A 27 -1.03 -10.20 7.65
CA ARG A 27 -0.86 -11.02 8.87
C ARG A 27 -1.35 -12.46 8.70
N ALA A 28 -2.41 -12.65 7.92
CA ALA A 28 -3.05 -13.94 7.74
C ALA A 28 -2.31 -14.86 6.74
N LEU A 29 -1.31 -14.36 6.01
CA LEU A 29 -0.60 -15.09 4.97
C LEU A 29 0.87 -15.28 5.37
N ASP A 30 1.31 -16.53 5.41
CA ASP A 30 2.71 -16.88 5.67
C ASP A 30 3.54 -16.84 4.37
N GLY A 31 4.82 -16.47 4.52
CA GLY A 31 5.83 -16.54 3.46
C GLY A 31 6.10 -15.22 2.73
N ASP A 32 6.72 -15.34 1.55
CA ASP A 32 7.14 -14.19 0.74
C ASP A 32 6.01 -13.68 -0.16
N PHE A 33 6.01 -12.37 -0.41
CA PHE A 33 5.03 -11.71 -1.29
C PHE A 33 5.66 -11.31 -2.62
N MET A 34 4.88 -11.42 -3.70
CA MET A 34 5.27 -10.98 -5.05
C MET A 34 4.20 -10.06 -5.64
N VAL A 35 4.64 -8.92 -6.18
CA VAL A 35 3.76 -7.95 -6.88
C VAL A 35 3.95 -8.09 -8.38
N LEU A 36 2.95 -8.63 -9.07
CA LEU A 36 2.94 -8.75 -10.53
C LEU A 36 2.44 -7.45 -11.18
N GLY A 37 3.15 -6.98 -12.21
CA GLY A 37 2.78 -5.75 -12.92
C GLY A 37 3.10 -4.46 -12.16
N VAL A 38 4.17 -4.45 -11.34
CA VAL A 38 4.56 -3.30 -10.51
C VAL A 38 4.77 -2.00 -11.31
N GLY A 39 5.18 -2.07 -12.57
CA GLY A 39 5.34 -0.89 -13.45
C GLY A 39 4.03 -0.31 -13.99
N GLY A 40 2.88 -0.87 -13.61
CA GLY A 40 1.57 -0.32 -13.98
C GLY A 40 1.20 0.92 -13.17
N LYS A 41 0.10 1.58 -13.55
CA LYS A 41 -0.36 2.85 -12.94
C LYS A 41 -0.47 2.81 -11.41
N MET A 42 -0.94 1.70 -10.87
CA MET A 42 -1.13 1.50 -9.42
C MET A 42 -0.08 0.55 -8.82
N GLY A 43 0.81 -0.02 -9.65
CA GLY A 43 1.67 -1.12 -9.24
C GLY A 43 2.69 -0.68 -8.19
N THR A 44 3.32 0.47 -8.40
CA THR A 44 4.25 1.08 -7.44
C THR A 44 3.55 1.42 -6.13
N SER A 45 2.38 2.08 -6.18
CA SER A 45 1.62 2.46 -4.97
C SER A 45 1.21 1.23 -4.16
N LEU A 46 0.78 0.15 -4.82
CA LEU A 46 0.47 -1.13 -4.17
C LEU A 46 1.70 -1.77 -3.54
N ALA A 47 2.84 -1.77 -4.23
CA ALA A 47 4.08 -2.33 -3.68
C ALA A 47 4.54 -1.56 -2.42
N VAL A 48 4.41 -0.23 -2.41
CA VAL A 48 4.68 0.60 -1.22
C VAL A 48 3.67 0.28 -0.10
N MET A 49 2.38 0.17 -0.43
CA MET A 49 1.35 -0.20 0.56
C MET A 49 1.64 -1.56 1.19
N LEU A 50 1.98 -2.56 0.38
CA LEU A 50 2.34 -3.89 0.87
C LEU A 50 3.52 -3.83 1.83
N ARG A 51 4.58 -3.07 1.51
CA ARG A 51 5.72 -2.90 2.43
C ARG A 51 5.30 -2.27 3.75
N ARG A 52 4.50 -1.20 3.71
CA ARG A 52 3.99 -0.55 4.93
C ARG A 52 3.08 -1.47 5.75
N ALA A 53 2.24 -2.27 5.08
CA ALA A 53 1.39 -3.25 5.73
C ALA A 53 2.23 -4.34 6.42
N LEU A 54 3.29 -4.82 5.77
CA LEU A 54 4.26 -5.77 6.36
C LEU A 54 5.00 -5.17 7.58
N ASP A 55 5.29 -3.87 7.56
CA ASP A 55 5.92 -3.18 8.70
C ASP A 55 4.95 -2.99 9.89
N ALA A 56 3.65 -2.91 9.63
CA ALA A 56 2.59 -2.71 10.63
C ALA A 56 1.92 -4.01 11.12
N ALA A 57 2.13 -5.12 10.40
CA ALA A 57 1.68 -6.46 10.73
C ALA A 57 2.45 -7.01 11.94
#